data_AF-A0A9N8H0Q8-F1
#
_entry.id   AF-A0A9N8H0Q8-F1
#
_cell.length_a   1.000
_cell.length_b   1.000
_cell.length_c   1.000
_cell.angle_alpha   90.00
_cell.angle_beta   90.00
_cell.angle_gamma   90.00
#
_symmetry.space_group_name_H-M   'P 1'
#
loop_
_entity.id
_entity.type
_entity.pdbx_description
1 polymer ?
#
loop_
_entity_poly.entity_id
_entity_poly.type
_entity_poly.pdbx_seq_one_letter_code
_entity_poly.pdbx_strand_id
1 'polypeptide(L)' 'MQFMLHSVRSMNQSEESNKLAVGLTGSDGSIHNFDINTTGKNVMNLTLRDIEKLAIQHARESFANCSNG' A
#
# COMPACT_ATOMS: atom_id res chain seq x y z
N MET A 1 -7.64 -13.46 1.83
CA MET A 1 -8.12 -12.25 1.12
C MET A 1 -7.25 -11.99 -0.09
N GLN A 2 -7.86 -11.80 -1.26
CA GLN A 2 -7.16 -11.34 -2.46
C GLN A 2 -7.38 -9.83 -2.60
N PHE A 3 -6.31 -9.12 -2.93
CA PHE A 3 -6.32 -7.67 -3.15
C PHE A 3 -5.63 -7.38 -4.48
N MET A 4 -6.09 -6.36 -5.19
CA MET A 4 -5.48 -5.87 -6.42
C MET A 4 -5.25 -4.37 -6.33
N LEU A 5 -4.18 -3.87 -6.94
CA LEU A 5 -3.91 -2.44 -6.97
C LEU A 5 -4.95 -1.72 -7.83
N HIS A 6 -5.70 -0.82 -7.20
CA HIS A 6 -6.72 0.00 -7.87
C HIS A 6 -6.19 1.35 -8.28
N SER A 7 -5.45 2.03 -7.40
CA SER A 7 -4.95 3.39 -7.66
C SER A 7 -3.68 3.69 -6.88
N VAL A 8 -2.79 4.49 -7.47
CA VAL A 8 -1.72 5.19 -6.76
C VAL A 8 -2.08 6.67 -6.78
N ARG A 9 -2.32 7.27 -5.60
CA ARG A 9 -2.98 8.58 -5.50
C ARG A 9 -2.01 9.71 -5.28
N SER A 10 -1.05 9.52 -4.38
CA SER A 10 -0.06 10.54 -4.07
C SER A 10 1.21 9.91 -3.52
N MET A 11 2.31 10.61 -3.73
CA MET A 11 3.60 10.33 -3.12
C MET A 11 3.97 11.55 -2.30
N ASN A 12 4.19 11.36 -1.01
CA ASN A 12 4.79 12.36 -0.15
C ASN A 12 6.26 11.97 0.06
N GLN A 13 7.16 12.85 -0.35
CA GLN A 13 8.60 12.66 -0.23
C GLN A 13 9.15 13.79 0.65
N SER A 14 9.66 13.44 1.83
CA SER A 14 10.40 14.34 2.69
C SER A 14 11.76 13.74 3.05
N GLU A 15 12.69 14.56 3.53
CA GLU A 15 14.01 14.08 3.99
C GLU A 15 13.91 13.05 5.11
N GLU A 16 12.83 13.09 5.90
CA GLU A 16 12.60 12.23 7.05
C GLU A 16 11.66 11.04 6.75
N SER A 17 10.76 11.18 5.77
CA SER A 17 9.78 10.15 5.48
C SER A 17 9.28 10.13 4.04
N ASN A 18 9.19 8.93 3.47
CA ASN A 18 8.52 8.73 2.19
C ASN A 18 7.23 7.94 2.41
N LYS A 19 6.10 8.46 1.94
CA LYS A 19 4.81 7.78 2.00
C LYS A 19 4.18 7.69 0.63
N LEU A 20 3.57 6.54 0.34
CA LEU A 20 2.83 6.30 -0.89
C LEU A 20 1.37 6.00 -0.54
N ALA A 21 0.45 6.86 -0.98
CA ALA A 21 -0.98 6.64 -0.81
C ALA A 21 -1.49 5.75 -1.94
N VAL A 22 -1.99 4.56 -1.59
CA VAL A 22 -2.50 3.57 -2.53
C VAL A 22 -3.94 3.19 -2.19
N GLY A 23 -4.68 2.78 -3.23
CA GLY A 23 -5.98 2.13 -3.10
C GLY A 23 -5.88 0.69 -3.56
N LEU A 24 -6.39 -0.24 -2.75
CA LEU A 24 -6.56 -1.65 -3.09
C LEU A 24 -8.03 -2.00 -3.19
N THR A 25 -8.39 -2.84 -4.16
CA THR A 25 -9.73 -3.44 -4.23
C THR A 25 -9.66 -4.87 -3.71
N GLY A 26 -10.51 -5.18 -2.73
CA GLY A 26 -10.74 -6.53 -2.23
C GLY A 26 -11.58 -7.35 -3.22
N SER A 27 -11.49 -8.67 -3.13
CA SER A 27 -12.29 -9.59 -3.97
C SER A 27 -13.80 -9.47 -3.77
N ASP A 28 -14.24 -8.86 -2.68
CA ASP A 28 -15.64 -8.52 -2.36
C ASP A 28 -16.09 -7.18 -2.95
N GLY A 29 -15.22 -6.49 -3.70
CA GLY A 29 -15.48 -5.17 -4.28
C GLY A 29 -15.24 -4.01 -3.31
N SER A 30 -14.81 -4.27 -2.08
CA SER A 30 -14.46 -3.23 -1.12
C SER A 30 -13.19 -2.48 -1.56
N ILE A 31 -13.12 -1.18 -1.26
CA ILE A 31 -11.95 -0.35 -1.57
C ILE A 31 -11.28 0.04 -0.25
N HIS A 32 -10.00 -0.27 -0.13
CA HIS A 32 -9.17 0.05 1.03
C HIS A 32 -8.06 1.01 0.64
N ASN A 33 -7.91 2.11 1.39
CA ASN A 33 -6.87 3.10 1.16
C ASN A 33 -5.80 2.98 2.24
N PHE A 34 -4.54 2.94 1.83
CA PHE A 34 -3.40 2.80 2.73
C PHE A 34 -2.32 3.81 2.41
N ASP A 35 -1.66 4.30 3.45
CA ASP A 35 -0.41 5.05 3.34
C ASP A 35 0.76 4.11 3.65
N ILE A 36 1.46 3.68 2.60
CA ILE A 36 2.61 2.79 2.75
C ILE A 36 3.84 3.62 3.07
N ASN A 37 4.52 3.31 4.17
CA ASN A 37 5.84 3.86 4.45
C ASN A 37 6.88 3.25 3.48
N THR A 38 7.53 4.12 2.72
CA THR A 38 8.55 3.78 1.73
C THR A 38 9.89 4.46 2.04
N THR A 39 10.08 4.97 3.26
CA THR A 39 11.36 5.54 3.71
C THR A 39 12.50 4.53 3.48
N GLY A 40 13.62 5.01 2.94
CA GLY A 40 14.76 4.17 2.58
C GLY A 40 14.56 3.29 1.34
N LYS A 41 13.38 3.32 0.69
CA LYS A 41 13.15 2.71 -0.62
C LYS A 41 13.24 3.80 -1.69
N ASN A 42 13.89 3.49 -2.82
CA ASN A 42 13.90 4.38 -3.98
C ASN A 42 12.57 4.25 -4.74
N VAL A 43 11.57 5.01 -4.31
CA VAL A 43 10.19 4.96 -4.85
C VAL A 43 10.14 5.27 -6.34
N MET A 44 11.04 6.13 -6.84
CA MET A 44 11.12 6.49 -8.26
C MET A 44 11.51 5.30 -9.15
N ASN A 45 12.14 4.27 -8.59
CA ASN A 45 12.51 3.05 -9.32
C ASN A 45 11.51 1.90 -9.12
N LEU A 46 10.46 2.09 -8.33
CA LEU A 46 9.45 1.06 -8.13
C LEU A 46 8.51 1.00 -9.33
N THR A 47 8.33 -0.19 -9.89
CA THR A 47 7.28 -0.40 -10.88
C THR A 47 5.92 -0.46 -10.20
N LEU A 48 4.84 -0.29 -10.97
CA LEU A 48 3.47 -0.48 -10.46
C LEU A 48 3.27 -1.86 -9.83
N ARG A 49 3.98 -2.88 -10.34
CA ARG A 49 3.93 -4.25 -9.79
C ARG A 49 4.64 -4.35 -8.44
N ASP A 50 5.72 -3.59 -8.22
CA ASP A 50 6.39 -3.56 -6.93
C ASP A 50 5.57 -2.81 -5.89
N ILE A 51 4.93 -1.71 -6.31
CA ILE A 51 3.97 -0.95 -5.50
C ILE A 51 2.80 -1.83 -5.10
N GLU A 52 2.25 -2.60 -6.04
CA GLU A 52 1.17 -3.55 -5.76
C GLU A 52 1.58 -4.60 -4.71
N LYS A 53 2.77 -5.21 -4.86
CA LYS A 53 3.25 -6.19 -3.87
C LYS A 53 3.41 -5.58 -2.47
N LEU A 54 4.00 -4.38 -2.39
CA LEU A 54 4.15 -3.66 -1.11
C LEU A 54 2.80 -3.33 -0.49
N ALA A 55 1.84 -2.87 -1.30
CA ALA A 55 0.49 -2.53 -0.87
C ALA A 55 -0.25 -3.76 -0.33
N ILE A 56 -0.23 -4.87 -1.07
CA ILE A 56 -0.88 -6.12 -0.67
C ILE A 56 -0.25 -6.67 0.61
N GLN A 57 1.09 -6.59 0.73
CA GLN A 57 1.77 -6.99 1.96
C GLN A 57 1.33 -6.14 3.15
N HIS A 58 1.36 -4.81 3.01
CA HIS A 58 0.94 -3.89 4.06
C HIS A 58 -0.52 -4.15 4.48
N ALA A 59 -1.43 -4.30 3.51
CA ALA A 59 -2.83 -4.62 3.78
C ALA A 59 -2.98 -5.94 4.55
N ARG A 60 -2.26 -7.00 4.15
CA ARG A 60 -2.28 -8.28 4.87
C ARG A 60 -1.83 -8.12 6.32
N GLU A 61 -0.78 -7.34 6.58
CA GLU A 61 -0.30 -7.05 7.93
C GLU A 61 -1.33 -6.22 8.73
N SER A 62 -1.92 -5.19 8.12
CA SER A 62 -2.98 -4.39 8.74
C SER A 62 -4.21 -5.22 9.11
N PHE A 63 -4.67 -6.10 8.22
CA PHE A 63 -5.83 -6.97 8.48
C PHE A 63 -5.51 -8.13 9.44
N ALA A 64 -4.30 -8.68 9.40
CA ALA A 64 -3.87 -9.69 10.37
C ALA A 64 -3.88 -9.13 11.81
N ASN A 65 -3.48 -7.86 11.97
CA ASN A 65 -3.58 -7.16 13.25
C ASN A 65 -5.01 -6.79 13.65
N CYS A 66 -6.00 -6.96 12.75
CA CYS A 66 -7.41 -6.73 13.03
C CYS A 66 -8.12 -7.95 13.65
N SER A 67 -7.45 -9.10 13.78
CA SER A 67 -8.02 -10.33 14.36
C SER A 67 -7.95 -10.44 15.90
N ASN A 68 -7.59 -9.36 16.61
CA ASN A 68 -7.63 -9.30 18.09
C ASN A 68 -8.66 -8.26 18.59
N GLY A 69 -9.91 -8.39 18.14
CA GLY A 69 -11.05 -7.60 18.64
C GLY A 69 -12.14 -8.50 19.19
#